data_AF-A0A920IZ85-F1
#
_entry.id   AF-A0A920IZ85-F1
#
_cell.length_a   1.000
_cell.length_b   1.000
_cell.length_c   1.000
_cell.angle_alpha   90.00
_cell.angle_beta   90.00
_cell.angle_gamma   90.00
#
_symmetry.space_group_name_H-M   'P 1'
#
loop_
_entity.id
_entity.type
_entity.pdbx_description
1 polymer ?
#
loop_
_entity_poly.entity_id
_entity_poly.type
_entity_poly.pdbx_seq_one_letter_code
_entity_poly.pdbx_strand_id
1 'polypeptide(L)'
;MDEKTFIQRIGEHNPINHLAGMAKAKVPIFIVHGDSDKVVPLEENSGVIESRYLKLGGKVDMEVVPGAGHQVIDAFFKSKNLIEFLIKHS
;
A
#
# COMPACT_ATOMS: atom_id res chain seq x y z
N MET A 1 -3.19 -5.22 -26.19
CA MET A 1 -4.38 -5.70 -25.45
C MET A 1 -5.48 -4.70 -25.71
N ASP A 2 -6.61 -5.13 -26.25
CA ASP A 2 -7.77 -4.25 -26.41
C ASP A 2 -8.50 -4.05 -25.07
N GLU A 3 -9.38 -3.04 -25.01
CA GLU A 3 -10.12 -2.66 -23.80
C GLU A 3 -10.94 -3.81 -23.21
N LYS A 4 -11.59 -4.62 -24.05
CA LYS A 4 -12.41 -5.75 -23.59
C LYS A 4 -11.53 -6.80 -22.92
N THR A 5 -10.39 -7.12 -23.53
CA THR A 5 -9.40 -8.04 -22.95
C THR A 5 -8.83 -7.48 -21.64
N PHE A 6 -8.58 -6.17 -21.56
CA PHE A 6 -8.11 -5.52 -20.33
C PHE A 6 -9.11 -5.64 -19.19
N ILE A 7 -10.38 -5.28 -19.43
CA ILE A 7 -11.45 -5.36 -18.42
C ILE A 7 -11.64 -6.80 -17.93
N GLN A 8 -11.51 -7.78 -18.81
CA GLN A 8 -11.63 -9.19 -18.43
C GLN A 8 -10.51 -9.68 -17.51
N ARG A 9 -9.31 -9.08 -17.58
CA ARG A 9 -8.13 -9.54 -16.83
C ARG A 9 -7.68 -8.61 -15.70
N ILE A 10 -8.26 -7.41 -15.59
CA ILE A 10 -7.83 -6.44 -14.57
C ILE A 10 -7.92 -7.00 -13.15
N GLY A 11 -8.93 -7.83 -12.87
CA GLY A 11 -9.10 -8.46 -11.57
C GLY A 11 -7.97 -9.43 -11.21
N GLU A 12 -7.40 -10.12 -12.20
CA GLU A 12 -6.29 -11.07 -12.02
C GLU A 12 -4.99 -10.36 -11.68
N HIS A 13 -4.84 -9.11 -12.13
CA HIS A 13 -3.59 -8.35 -12.00
C HIS A 13 -3.67 -7.20 -10.99
N ASN A 14 -4.84 -6.90 -10.42
CA ASN A 14 -4.96 -5.86 -9.41
C ASN A 14 -4.40 -6.35 -8.05
N PRO A 15 -3.34 -5.73 -7.50
CA PRO A 15 -2.67 -6.19 -6.29
C PRO A 15 -3.59 -6.35 -5.07
N ILE A 16 -4.61 -5.49 -4.94
CA ILE A 16 -5.51 -5.51 -3.78
C ILE A 16 -6.34 -6.80 -3.69
N ASN A 17 -6.46 -7.55 -4.79
CA ASN A 17 -7.19 -8.83 -4.84
C ASN A 17 -6.36 -9.99 -4.29
N HIS A 18 -5.04 -9.82 -4.12
CA HIS A 18 -4.12 -10.89 -3.69
C HIS A 18 -3.73 -10.81 -2.22
N LEU A 19 -4.30 -9.86 -1.47
CA LEU A 19 -4.02 -9.62 -0.05
C LEU A 19 -4.30 -10.85 0.84
N ALA A 20 -5.29 -11.68 0.51
CA ALA A 20 -5.62 -12.85 1.31
C ALA A 20 -4.48 -13.88 1.36
N GLY A 21 -3.78 -14.09 0.24
CA GLY A 21 -2.62 -14.98 0.17
C GLY A 21 -1.47 -14.46 1.02
N MET A 22 -1.20 -13.15 0.94
CA MET A 22 -0.18 -12.47 1.74
C MET A 22 -0.48 -12.55 3.24
N ALA A 23 -1.73 -12.31 3.64
CA ALA A 23 -2.16 -12.38 5.04
C ALA A 23 -1.99 -13.81 5.59
N LYS A 24 -2.39 -14.84 4.82
CA LYS A 24 -2.19 -16.25 5.19
C LYS A 24 -0.71 -16.59 5.35
N ALA A 25 0.15 -16.04 4.51
CA ALA A 25 1.61 -16.17 4.60
C ALA A 25 2.24 -15.26 5.66
N LYS A 26 1.44 -14.45 6.37
CA LYS A 26 1.87 -13.51 7.42
C LYS A 26 2.91 -12.49 6.93
N VAL A 27 2.79 -12.06 5.68
CA VAL A 27 3.69 -11.03 5.12
C VAL A 27 3.42 -9.70 5.85
N PRO A 28 4.39 -9.08 6.52
CA PRO A 28 4.19 -7.76 7.09
C PRO A 28 4.21 -6.70 5.97
N ILE A 29 3.38 -5.67 6.08
CA ILE A 29 3.33 -4.55 5.12
C ILE A 29 3.65 -3.24 5.86
N PHE A 30 4.45 -2.37 5.24
CA PHE A 30 4.67 -1.01 5.69
C PHE A 30 4.43 -0.05 4.53
N ILE A 31 3.67 1.03 4.75
CA ILE A 31 3.34 2.02 3.74
C ILE A 31 3.68 3.42 4.27
N VAL A 32 4.37 4.24 3.46
CA VAL A 32 4.45 5.69 3.67
C VAL A 32 3.56 6.36 2.62
N HIS A 33 2.65 7.25 3.04
CA HIS A 33 1.70 7.91 2.13
C HIS A 33 1.40 9.35 2.57
N GLY A 34 1.25 10.28 1.63
CA GLY A 34 0.89 11.67 1.95
C GLY A 34 -0.62 11.90 1.98
N ASP A 35 -1.16 12.55 3.01
CA ASP A 35 -2.61 12.76 3.16
C ASP A 35 -3.24 13.73 2.15
N SER A 36 -2.41 14.45 1.39
CA SER A 36 -2.82 15.48 0.44
C SER A 36 -2.52 15.07 -1.01
N ASP A 37 -2.27 13.79 -1.27
CA ASP A 37 -2.05 13.25 -2.60
C ASP A 37 -3.37 13.23 -3.40
N LYS A 38 -3.46 14.09 -4.41
CA LYS A 38 -4.62 14.17 -5.31
C LYS A 38 -4.49 13.27 -6.54
N VAL A 39 -3.31 12.73 -6.81
CA VAL A 39 -3.05 11.81 -7.93
C VAL A 39 -3.35 10.37 -7.50
N VAL A 40 -2.99 10.03 -6.26
CA VAL A 40 -3.22 8.73 -5.65
C VAL A 40 -3.88 8.95 -4.27
N PRO A 41 -5.19 9.25 -4.21
CA PRO A 41 -5.86 9.54 -2.94
C PRO A 41 -5.71 8.42 -1.91
N LEU A 42 -5.35 8.77 -0.67
CA LEU A 42 -5.04 7.83 0.39
C LEU A 42 -6.18 6.84 0.63
N GLU A 43 -7.40 7.35 0.75
CA GLU A 43 -8.61 6.58 1.09
C GLU A 43 -8.99 5.57 0.02
N GLU A 44 -8.68 5.87 -1.25
CA GLU A 44 -8.97 5.01 -2.40
C GLU A 44 -7.86 3.97 -2.65
N ASN A 45 -6.67 4.17 -2.05
CA ASN A 45 -5.46 3.38 -2.31
C ASN A 45 -4.92 2.72 -1.04
N SER A 46 -3.95 3.35 -0.37
CA SER A 46 -3.27 2.77 0.79
C SER A 46 -4.23 2.49 1.95
N GLY A 47 -5.25 3.32 2.16
CA GLY A 47 -6.32 3.09 3.14
C GLY A 47 -7.16 1.85 2.82
N VAL A 48 -7.38 1.52 1.54
CA VAL A 48 -8.05 0.27 1.13
C VAL A 48 -7.19 -0.94 1.49
N ILE A 49 -5.89 -0.86 1.28
CA ILE A 49 -4.95 -1.93 1.65
C ILE A 49 -5.02 -2.14 3.17
N GLU A 50 -4.87 -1.09 3.96
CA GLU A 50 -4.90 -1.18 5.43
C GLU A 50 -6.20 -1.82 5.92
N SER A 51 -7.35 -1.28 5.51
CA SER A 51 -8.66 -1.77 5.93
C SER A 51 -8.88 -3.23 5.57
N ARG A 52 -8.52 -3.65 4.35
CA ARG A 52 -8.69 -5.04 3.90
C ARG A 52 -7.70 -5.98 4.59
N TYR A 53 -6.44 -5.56 4.72
CA TYR A 53 -5.39 -6.42 5.28
C TYR A 53 -5.63 -6.70 6.76
N LEU A 54 -6.05 -5.70 7.53
CA LEU A 54 -6.44 -5.87 8.94
C LEU A 54 -7.62 -6.84 9.09
N LYS A 55 -8.66 -6.73 8.24
CA LYS A 55 -9.81 -7.67 8.24
C LYS A 55 -9.41 -9.10 7.93
N LEU A 56 -8.34 -9.29 7.15
CA LEU A 56 -7.77 -10.61 6.83
C LEU A 56 -6.81 -11.12 7.91
N GLY A 57 -6.61 -10.37 9.00
CA GLY A 57 -5.67 -10.70 10.07
C GLY A 57 -4.19 -10.44 9.73
N GLY A 58 -3.94 -9.74 8.62
CA GLY A 58 -2.61 -9.29 8.22
C GLY A 58 -2.10 -8.15 9.11
N LYS A 59 -0.78 -7.97 9.14
CA LYS A 59 -0.12 -6.85 9.83
C LYS A 59 0.31 -5.80 8.83
N VAL A 60 -0.20 -4.59 9.00
CA VAL A 60 0.12 -3.43 8.17
C VAL A 60 0.36 -2.24 9.08
N ASP A 61 1.46 -1.54 8.83
CA ASP A 61 1.80 -0.27 9.46
C ASP A 61 1.75 0.84 8.39
N MET A 62 1.18 2.00 8.73
CA MET A 62 1.10 3.14 7.82
C MET A 62 1.66 4.40 8.47
N GLU A 63 2.62 5.04 7.78
CA GLU A 63 3.12 6.37 8.11
C GLU A 63 2.48 7.38 7.16
N VAL A 64 1.58 8.20 7.71
CA VAL A 64 0.93 9.28 6.95
C VAL A 64 1.73 10.55 7.11
N VAL A 65 2.18 11.14 5.99
CA VAL A 65 2.96 12.39 5.96
C VAL A 65 2.01 13.58 5.78
N PRO A 66 1.81 14.42 6.80
CA PRO A 66 0.80 15.48 6.75
C PRO A 66 1.12 16.55 5.70
N GLY A 67 0.12 16.94 4.92
CA GLY A 67 0.22 17.95 3.87
C GLY A 67 0.99 17.51 2.61
N ALA A 68 1.54 16.29 2.58
CA ALA A 68 2.31 15.81 1.44
C ALA A 68 1.40 15.28 0.33
N GLY A 69 1.71 15.65 -0.92
CA GLY A 69 1.09 15.10 -2.12
C GLY A 69 1.96 14.08 -2.85
N HIS A 70 1.79 13.98 -4.17
CA HIS A 70 2.58 13.07 -5.03
C HIS A 70 3.93 13.66 -5.44
N GLN A 71 4.91 13.64 -4.54
CA GLN A 71 6.17 14.37 -4.74
C GLN A 71 7.39 13.62 -4.22
N VAL A 72 8.57 13.99 -4.72
CA VAL A 72 9.86 13.42 -4.27
C VAL A 72 10.39 14.23 -3.11
N ILE A 73 10.19 13.75 -1.88
CA ILE A 73 10.62 14.43 -0.65
C ILE A 73 11.28 13.45 0.32
N ASP A 74 12.15 13.98 1.18
CA ASP A 74 12.89 13.18 2.17
C ASP A 74 11.98 12.35 3.09
N ALA A 75 10.79 12.83 3.42
CA ALA A 75 9.83 12.07 4.25
C ALA A 75 9.48 10.69 3.65
N PHE A 76 9.43 10.56 2.32
CA PHE A 76 9.13 9.28 1.66
C PHE A 76 10.36 8.39 1.47
N PHE A 77 11.52 8.99 1.19
CA PHE A 77 12.74 8.25 0.81
C PHE A 77 13.74 8.03 1.95
N LYS A 78 13.57 8.74 3.06
CA LYS A 78 14.44 8.67 4.25
C LYS A 78 13.65 8.36 5.52
N SER A 79 12.44 7.79 5.40
CA SER A 79 11.67 7.35 6.57
C SER A 79 12.51 6.37 7.40
N LYS A 80 12.84 6.79 8.62
CA LYS A 80 13.55 5.94 9.59
C LYS A 80 12.70 4.72 9.94
N ASN A 81 11.38 4.89 10.07
CA ASN A 81 10.45 3.81 10.39
C ASN A 81 10.43 2.74 9.30
N LEU A 82 10.45 3.14 8.03
CA LEU A 82 10.54 2.20 6.91
C LEU A 82 11.87 1.41 6.95
N ILE A 83 12.99 2.08 7.21
CA ILE A 83 14.30 1.42 7.32
C ILE A 83 14.30 0.43 8.49
N GLU A 84 13.80 0.83 9.66
CA GLU A 84 13.70 -0.04 10.83
C GLU A 84 12.76 -1.23 10.60
N PHE A 85 11.64 -1.02 9.90
CA PHE A 85 10.74 -2.09 9.50
C PHE A 85 11.44 -3.12 8.61
N LEU A 86 12.22 -2.67 7.61
CA LEU A 86 12.98 -3.56 6.73
C LEU A 86 14.03 -4.37 7.51
N ILE A 87 14.78 -3.73 8.41
CA ILE A 87 15.79 -4.39 9.25
C ILE A 87 15.14 -5.45 10.16
N LYS A 88 13.97 -5.16 10.71
CA LYS A 88 13.24 -6.09 11.59
C LYS A 88 12.74 -7.35 10.87
N HIS A 89 12.55 -7.28 9.56
CA HIS A 89 11.90 -8.32 8.76
C HIS A 89 12.80 -8.92 7.66
N SER A 90 14.10 -8.63 7.69
CA SER A 90 15.13 -9.24 6.83
C SER A 90 15.58 -10.62 7.29
#